data_AF-A0A7J4E4E3-F1
#
_entry.id   AF-A0A7J4E4E3-F1
#
_cell.length_a   1.000
_cell.length_b   1.000
_cell.length_c   1.000
_cell.angle_alpha   90.00
_cell.angle_beta   90.00
_cell.angle_gamma   90.00
#
_symmetry.space_group_name_H-M   'P 1'
#
loop_
_entity.id
_entity.type
_entity.pdbx_description
1 polymer ?
#
loop_
_entity_poly.entity_id
_entity_poly.type
_entity_poly.pdbx_seq_one_letter_code
_entity_poly.pdbx_strand_id
1 'polypeptide(L)'
;TVREPTRKAMGRVDEAATKVGDKITLSKADLQLLALALDLKEEGFEPVILTDDYSIQNVAHSLKIRFSPLTTLGISKALDWIVYCPACFKEYPLNGGAELCGICGTKLKRKAVRKRKL
;
A
#
# COMPACT_ATOMS: atom_id res chain seq x y z
N THR A 1 -6.93 -25.17 4.91
CA THR A 1 -7.45 -25.08 3.53
C THR A 1 -6.87 -23.86 2.85
N VAL A 2 -6.54 -23.94 1.57
CA VAL A 2 -6.09 -22.78 0.77
C VAL A 2 -7.33 -22.08 0.20
N ARG A 3 -7.36 -20.74 0.23
CA ARG A 3 -8.48 -19.92 -0.26
C ARG A 3 -7.95 -18.82 -1.17
N GLU A 4 -8.75 -18.44 -2.15
CA GLU A 4 -8.49 -17.29 -3.02
C GLU A 4 -9.41 -16.11 -2.65
N PRO A 5 -8.94 -14.86 -2.79
CA PRO A 5 -9.76 -13.69 -2.53
C PRO A 5 -10.82 -13.45 -3.60
N THR A 6 -11.90 -12.78 -3.22
CA THR A 6 -12.94 -12.32 -4.13
C THR A 6 -12.45 -11.14 -4.97
N ARG A 7 -13.01 -11.00 -6.19
CA ARG A 7 -12.74 -9.83 -7.04
C ARG A 7 -13.13 -8.51 -6.37
N LYS A 8 -14.17 -8.53 -5.54
CA LYS A 8 -14.64 -7.36 -4.78
C LYS A 8 -13.57 -6.91 -3.80
N ALA A 9 -13.01 -7.82 -3.00
CA ALA A 9 -11.93 -7.49 -2.08
C ALA A 9 -10.66 -7.03 -2.82
N MET A 10 -10.32 -7.67 -3.95
CA MET A 10 -9.21 -7.23 -4.81
C MET A 10 -9.36 -5.77 -5.24
N GLY A 11 -10.55 -5.36 -5.71
CA GLY A 11 -10.82 -3.97 -6.09
C GLY A 11 -10.66 -2.99 -4.93
N ARG A 12 -11.20 -3.33 -3.74
CA ARG A 12 -11.07 -2.49 -2.54
C ARG A 12 -9.62 -2.32 -2.07
N VAL A 13 -8.83 -3.39 -2.14
CA VAL A 13 -7.40 -3.35 -1.81
C VAL A 13 -6.63 -2.53 -2.83
N ASP A 14 -6.95 -2.63 -4.11
CA ASP A 14 -6.33 -1.83 -5.17
C ASP A 14 -6.54 -0.32 -4.94
N GLU A 15 -7.79 0.08 -4.65
CA GLU A 15 -8.14 1.46 -4.32
C GLU A 15 -7.39 1.95 -3.07
N ALA A 16 -7.33 1.13 -2.01
CA ALA A 16 -6.63 1.49 -0.78
C ALA A 16 -5.12 1.62 -0.99
N ALA A 17 -4.50 0.67 -1.69
CA ALA A 17 -3.08 0.69 -2.04
C ALA A 17 -2.73 1.90 -2.91
N THR A 18 -3.61 2.26 -3.85
CA THR A 18 -3.45 3.44 -4.70
C THR A 18 -3.56 4.73 -3.88
N LYS A 19 -4.53 4.80 -2.96
CA LYS A 19 -4.76 5.97 -2.10
C LYS A 19 -3.60 6.27 -1.16
N VAL A 20 -2.97 5.25 -0.57
CA VAL A 20 -1.78 5.44 0.30
C VAL A 20 -0.49 5.56 -0.53
N GLY A 21 -0.51 5.09 -1.77
CA GLY A 21 0.58 5.16 -2.73
C GLY A 21 1.49 3.95 -2.80
N ASP A 22 1.15 2.87 -2.07
CA ASP A 22 1.94 1.63 -2.03
C ASP A 22 1.61 0.65 -3.15
N LYS A 23 0.64 0.97 -4.01
CA LYS A 23 0.31 0.16 -5.20
C LYS A 23 1.52 -0.11 -6.10
N ILE A 24 2.44 0.85 -6.22
CA ILE A 24 3.65 0.74 -7.07
C ILE A 24 4.63 -0.30 -6.50
N THR A 25 4.64 -0.52 -5.19
CA THR A 25 5.59 -1.41 -4.50
C THR A 25 5.03 -2.79 -4.22
N LEU A 26 3.71 -2.93 -4.08
CA LEU A 26 3.07 -4.20 -3.78
C LEU A 26 3.06 -5.15 -4.98
N SER A 27 3.46 -6.39 -4.74
CA SER A 27 3.35 -7.46 -5.72
C SER A 27 1.91 -7.97 -5.85
N LYS A 28 1.66 -8.81 -6.87
CA LYS A 28 0.36 -9.50 -7.03
C LYS A 28 0.01 -10.35 -5.80
N ALA A 29 1.00 -11.05 -5.23
CA ALA A 29 0.79 -11.89 -4.06
C ALA A 29 0.41 -11.07 -2.83
N ASP A 30 1.05 -9.90 -2.63
CA ASP A 30 0.75 -9.01 -1.52
C ASP A 30 -0.69 -8.46 -1.61
N LEU A 31 -1.12 -8.10 -2.82
CA LEU A 31 -2.50 -7.66 -3.07
C LEU A 31 -3.50 -8.78 -2.79
N GLN A 32 -3.21 -10.01 -3.22
CA GLN A 32 -4.06 -11.17 -2.95
C GLN A 32 -4.13 -11.50 -1.45
N LEU A 33 -3.02 -11.40 -0.73
CA LEU A 33 -2.95 -11.61 0.71
C LEU A 33 -3.83 -10.59 1.46
N LEU A 34 -3.68 -9.31 1.14
CA LEU A 34 -4.49 -8.23 1.71
C LEU A 34 -5.97 -8.41 1.40
N ALA A 35 -6.30 -8.83 0.18
CA ALA A 35 -7.68 -9.05 -0.26
C ALA A 35 -8.31 -10.23 0.48
N LEU A 36 -7.56 -11.32 0.66
CA LEU A 36 -8.06 -12.49 1.38
C LEU A 36 -8.31 -12.15 2.86
N ALA A 37 -7.42 -11.38 3.48
CA ALA A 37 -7.63 -10.90 4.85
C ALA A 37 -8.86 -9.98 4.94
N LEU A 38 -9.14 -9.18 3.90
CA LEU A 38 -10.35 -8.35 3.85
C LEU A 38 -11.62 -9.20 3.74
N ASP A 39 -11.62 -10.23 2.88
CA ASP A 39 -12.77 -11.16 2.76
C ASP A 39 -13.06 -11.87 4.08
N LEU A 40 -12.03 -12.43 4.72
CA LEU A 40 -12.18 -13.09 6.03
C LEU A 40 -12.77 -12.14 7.09
N LYS A 41 -12.35 -10.87 7.07
CA LYS A 41 -12.91 -9.86 7.94
C LYS A 41 -14.38 -9.55 7.62
N GLU A 42 -14.75 -9.47 6.34
CA GLU A 42 -16.15 -9.30 5.91
C GLU A 42 -17.03 -10.50 6.29
N GLU A 43 -16.46 -11.70 6.34
CA GLU A 43 -17.11 -12.93 6.81
C GLU A 43 -17.27 -12.98 8.34
N GLY A 44 -16.79 -11.98 9.08
CA GLY A 44 -16.90 -11.89 10.54
C GLY A 44 -15.73 -12.52 11.30
N PHE A 45 -14.69 -12.98 10.60
CA PHE A 45 -13.45 -13.40 11.25
C PHE A 45 -12.59 -12.20 11.65
N GLU A 46 -11.56 -12.50 12.41
CA GLU A 46 -10.64 -11.55 13.01
C GLU A 46 -9.19 -11.74 12.53
N PRO A 47 -8.93 -11.68 11.21
CA PRO A 47 -7.65 -12.09 10.63
C PRO A 47 -6.50 -11.16 11.06
N VAL A 48 -5.32 -11.77 11.22
CA VAL A 48 -4.07 -11.06 11.55
C VAL A 48 -3.03 -11.42 10.48
N ILE A 49 -2.52 -10.41 9.78
CA ILE A 49 -1.43 -10.59 8.81
C ILE A 49 -0.10 -10.56 9.57
N LEU A 50 0.70 -11.62 9.45
CA LEU A 50 2.06 -11.65 9.99
C LEU A 50 3.04 -11.19 8.92
N THR A 51 3.66 -10.03 9.10
CA THR A 51 4.58 -9.45 8.11
C THR A 51 5.43 -8.36 8.71
N ASP A 52 6.69 -8.25 8.28
CA ASP A 52 7.56 -7.10 8.54
C ASP A 52 7.59 -6.09 7.37
N ASP A 53 6.83 -6.34 6.30
CA ASP A 53 6.77 -5.43 5.15
C ASP A 53 5.92 -4.20 5.46
N TYR A 54 6.55 -3.02 5.39
CA TYR A 54 5.90 -1.74 5.68
C TYR A 54 4.72 -1.44 4.75
N SER A 55 4.83 -1.74 3.46
CA SER A 55 3.78 -1.47 2.46
C SER A 55 2.53 -2.28 2.78
N ILE A 56 2.70 -3.55 3.13
CA ILE A 56 1.59 -4.43 3.55
C ILE A 56 0.95 -3.89 4.83
N GLN A 57 1.75 -3.54 5.83
CA GLN A 57 1.24 -3.01 7.10
C GLN A 57 0.50 -1.67 6.91
N ASN A 58 1.00 -0.78 6.05
CA ASN A 58 0.38 0.53 5.79
C ASN A 58 -0.98 0.38 5.09
N VAL A 59 -1.08 -0.49 4.09
CA VAL A 59 -2.37 -0.79 3.43
C VAL A 59 -3.31 -1.52 4.38
N ALA A 60 -2.84 -2.52 5.12
CA ALA A 60 -3.63 -3.24 6.13
C ALA A 60 -4.21 -2.26 7.17
N HIS A 61 -3.40 -1.33 7.67
CA HIS A 61 -3.86 -0.28 8.57
C HIS A 61 -4.96 0.58 7.96
N SER A 62 -4.80 1.03 6.70
CA SER A 62 -5.82 1.83 6.00
C SER A 62 -7.16 1.10 5.85
N LEU A 63 -7.12 -0.23 5.71
CA LEU A 63 -8.29 -1.13 5.62
C LEU A 63 -8.78 -1.62 6.99
N LYS A 64 -8.14 -1.17 8.08
CA LYS A 64 -8.38 -1.60 9.46
C LYS A 64 -8.23 -3.12 9.63
N ILE A 65 -7.34 -3.76 8.88
CA ILE A 65 -6.98 -5.17 9.03
C ILE A 65 -5.87 -5.25 10.07
N ARG A 66 -5.97 -6.18 11.02
CA ARG A 66 -4.92 -6.36 12.04
C ARG A 66 -3.69 -6.98 11.39
N PHE A 67 -2.52 -6.57 11.86
CA PHE A 67 -1.26 -7.18 11.49
C PHE A 67 -0.37 -7.26 12.72
N SER A 68 0.60 -8.16 12.69
CA SER A 68 1.67 -8.24 13.68
C SER A 68 3.00 -8.28 12.95
N PRO A 69 3.96 -7.42 13.35
CA PRO A 69 5.35 -7.60 12.95
C PRO A 69 5.92 -8.87 13.58
N LEU A 70 7.01 -9.39 13.00
CA LEU A 70 7.70 -10.58 13.50
C LEU A 70 9.02 -10.19 14.17
N THR A 71 9.86 -9.44 13.46
CA THR A 71 11.19 -9.03 13.91
C THR A 71 11.31 -7.54 14.17
N THR A 72 10.36 -6.75 13.65
CA THR A 72 10.36 -5.29 13.78
C THR A 72 9.38 -4.81 14.86
N LEU A 73 9.44 -3.52 15.20
CA LEU A 73 8.41 -2.88 16.04
C LEU A 73 7.08 -2.64 15.30
N GLY A 74 7.02 -2.97 14.00
CA GLY A 74 5.91 -2.62 13.11
C GLY A 74 5.87 -1.15 12.73
N ILE A 75 4.86 -0.77 11.93
CA ILE A 75 4.64 0.63 11.57
C ILE A 75 4.35 1.44 12.84
N SER A 76 4.97 2.62 12.93
CA SER A 76 4.68 3.62 13.97
C SER A 76 3.90 4.83 13.44
N LYS A 77 3.84 4.97 12.10
CA LYS A 77 3.20 6.09 11.41
C LYS A 77 2.52 5.60 10.14
N ALA A 78 1.32 6.07 9.85
CA ALA A 78 0.75 5.91 8.51
C ALA A 78 1.44 6.90 7.56
N LEU A 79 1.95 6.40 6.43
CA LEU A 79 2.65 7.20 5.43
C LEU A 79 1.82 7.35 4.17
N ASP A 80 1.65 8.60 3.73
CA ASP A 80 1.17 8.89 2.37
C ASP A 80 2.39 9.22 1.48
N TRP A 81 2.44 8.61 0.31
CA TRP A 81 3.54 8.79 -0.65
C TRP A 81 3.13 9.69 -1.81
N ILE A 82 4.09 10.41 -2.38
CA ILE A 82 3.93 11.07 -3.68
C ILE A 82 5.07 10.69 -4.62
N VAL A 83 4.82 10.81 -5.92
CA VAL A 83 5.85 10.77 -6.96
C VAL A 83 6.21 12.21 -7.32
N TYR A 84 7.50 12.53 -7.41
CA TYR A 84 7.97 13.87 -7.74
C TYR A 84 9.23 13.82 -8.61
N CYS A 85 9.46 14.87 -9.38
CA CYS A 85 10.72 15.07 -10.08
C CYS A 85 11.75 15.72 -9.15
N PRO A 86 12.95 15.13 -8.96
CA PRO A 86 13.96 15.73 -8.09
C PRO A 86 14.64 16.98 -8.70
N ALA A 87 14.56 17.19 -10.02
CA ALA A 87 15.16 18.34 -10.70
C ALA A 87 14.24 19.57 -10.76
N CYS A 88 13.03 19.43 -11.33
CA CYS A 88 12.06 20.53 -11.47
C CYS A 88 10.97 20.55 -10.39
N PHE A 89 10.99 19.63 -9.43
CA PHE A 89 10.06 19.53 -8.30
C PHE A 89 8.57 19.33 -8.64
N LYS A 90 8.22 19.10 -9.91
CA LYS A 90 6.84 18.76 -10.29
C LYS A 90 6.37 17.49 -9.58
N GLU A 91 5.18 17.54 -9.01
CA GLU A 91 4.49 16.39 -8.42
C GLU A 91 3.67 15.65 -9.48
N TYR A 92 3.60 14.34 -9.33
CA TYR A 92 2.91 13.43 -10.24
C TYR A 92 1.90 12.59 -9.46
N PRO A 93 0.75 12.25 -10.08
CA PRO A 93 -0.18 11.31 -9.48
C PRO A 93 0.47 9.93 -9.34
N LEU A 94 0.23 9.26 -8.22
CA LEU A 94 0.72 7.90 -7.94
C LEU A 94 0.32 6.89 -9.02
N ASN A 95 -0.80 7.14 -9.68
CA ASN A 95 -1.43 6.27 -10.67
C ASN A 95 -0.88 6.50 -12.08
N GLY A 96 0.03 7.47 -12.26
CA GLY A 96 0.42 7.97 -13.58
C GLY A 96 1.37 7.06 -14.36
N GLY A 97 1.99 6.06 -13.73
CA GLY A 97 2.90 5.10 -14.38
C GLY A 97 4.15 5.70 -15.03
N ALA A 98 4.34 7.01 -14.99
CA ALA A 98 5.45 7.70 -15.60
C ALA A 98 6.74 7.45 -14.80
N GLU A 99 7.79 6.98 -15.46
CA GLU A 99 9.13 6.85 -14.86
C GLU A 99 9.96 8.13 -15.04
N LEU A 100 9.66 8.91 -16.08
CA LEU A 100 10.40 10.11 -16.47
C LEU A 100 9.53 11.35 -16.34
N CYS A 101 10.16 12.46 -15.96
CA CYS A 101 9.51 13.75 -15.87
C CYS A 101 9.15 14.25 -17.27
N GLY A 102 7.86 14.39 -17.57
CA GLY A 102 7.37 15.02 -18.80
C GLY A 102 7.72 16.50 -19.00
N ILE A 103 8.44 17.15 -18.07
CA ILE A 103 8.96 18.51 -18.25
C ILE A 103 10.45 18.50 -18.59
N CYS A 104 11.27 17.77 -17.82
CA CYS A 104 12.73 17.84 -17.90
C CYS A 104 13.44 16.50 -18.17
N GLY A 105 12.69 15.42 -18.39
CA GLY A 105 13.22 14.08 -18.68
C GLY A 105 13.89 13.37 -17.49
N THR A 106 14.01 14.01 -16.32
CA THR A 106 14.65 13.40 -15.15
C THR A 106 13.81 12.25 -14.58
N LYS A 107 14.47 11.17 -14.12
CA LYS A 107 13.80 10.04 -13.47
C LYS A 107 13.06 10.46 -12.19
N LEU A 108 11.79 10.07 -12.10
CA LEU A 108 10.92 10.39 -10.98
C LEU A 108 11.32 9.59 -9.73
N LYS A 109 11.11 10.20 -8.55
CA LYS A 109 11.37 9.60 -7.24
C LYS A 109 10.11 9.62 -6.38
N ARG A 110 10.04 8.72 -5.39
CA ARG A 110 8.99 8.73 -4.36
C ARG A 110 9.50 9.40 -3.09
N LYS A 111 8.63 10.14 -2.42
CA LYS A 111 8.87 10.65 -1.05
C LYS A 111 7.61 10.53 -0.20
N ALA A 112 7.79 10.30 1.10
CA ALA A 112 6.69 10.33 2.06
C ALA A 112 6.36 11.78 2.43
N VAL A 113 5.10 12.19 2.33
CA VAL A 113 4.66 13.59 2.54
C VAL A 113 3.86 13.80 3.82
N ARG A 114 3.09 12.81 4.25
CA ARG A 114 2.30 12.88 5.48
C ARG A 114 2.66 11.71 6.37
N LYS A 115 2.80 12.02 7.66
CA LYS A 115 3.06 11.06 8.72
C LYS A 115 2.00 11.27 9.79
N ARG A 116 1.02 10.38 9.88
CA ARG A 116 0.07 10.37 10.99
C ARG A 116 0.54 9.34 12.02
N LYS A 117 0.60 9.72 13.30
CA LYS A 117 0.78 8.72 14.35
C LYS A 117 -0.41 7.77 14.31
N LEU A 118 -0.12 6.49 14.46
CA LEU A 118 -1.11 5.43 14.59
C LEU A 118 -1.78 5.52 15.97
#